data_AF-A0A960H4I0-F1
#
_entry.id   AF-A0A960H4I0-F1
#
_cell.length_a   1.000
_cell.length_b   1.000
_cell.length_c   1.000
_cell.angle_alpha   90.00
_cell.angle_beta   90.00
_cell.angle_gamma   90.00
#
_symmetry.space_group_name_H-M   'P 1'
#
loop_
_entity.id
_entity.type
_entity.pdbx_description
1 polymer ?
#
loop_
_entity_poly.entity_id
_entity_poly.type
_entity_poly.pdbx_seq_one_letter_code
_entity_poly.pdbx_strand_id
1 'polypeptide(L)'
;MVTGQLENEPREECGVFGVWAPGEDVAKLTYYGLYALQHRGQEAAGIAVADGSQVLVFKDLGLVSQVFDEQTLAAMEGHVAIGHCRYSTTGSTTWENAQPVFRNTAAGTGVALGHNGNLVNTTELAGRAREAGLINPNMPGTATTDSDILGALLAHGAADSSVEQAALELLPTVRGAFCLIFMDENTLYAARDP
;
A
#
# COMPACT_ATOMS: atom_id res chain seq x y z
N MET A 1 14.77 -18.54 -40.84
CA MET A 1 15.31 -18.38 -39.48
C MET A 1 14.23 -17.73 -38.65
N VAL A 2 13.66 -18.47 -37.71
CA VAL A 2 12.64 -17.97 -36.77
C VAL A 2 13.36 -17.07 -35.77
N THR A 3 13.11 -15.77 -35.81
CA THR A 3 13.54 -14.85 -34.77
C THR A 3 12.67 -15.10 -33.56
N GLY A 4 13.26 -15.67 -32.50
CA GLY A 4 12.59 -15.96 -31.24
C GLY A 4 11.88 -14.72 -30.71
N GLN A 5 10.58 -14.84 -30.51
CA GLN A 5 9.87 -13.97 -29.58
C GLN A 5 10.60 -14.10 -28.24
N LEU A 6 11.13 -12.99 -27.72
CA LEU A 6 11.54 -12.92 -26.32
C LEU A 6 10.28 -13.29 -25.53
N GLU A 7 10.31 -14.47 -24.89
CA GLU A 7 9.34 -14.80 -23.87
C GLU A 7 9.34 -13.63 -22.87
N ASN A 8 8.19 -12.97 -22.68
CA ASN A 8 8.02 -12.12 -21.52
C ASN A 8 8.13 -13.06 -20.32
N GLU A 9 9.31 -13.11 -19.70
CA GLU A 9 9.49 -13.75 -18.41
C GLU A 9 8.36 -13.27 -17.48
N PRO A 10 7.74 -14.16 -16.68
CA PRO A 10 6.78 -13.75 -15.67
C PRO A 10 7.40 -12.66 -14.81
N ARG A 11 6.93 -11.42 -14.96
CA ARG A 11 7.35 -10.31 -14.11
C ARG A 11 6.61 -10.50 -12.79
N GLU A 12 7.36 -10.75 -11.73
CA GLU A 12 6.78 -10.83 -10.41
C GLU A 12 6.36 -9.43 -9.97
N GLU A 13 5.05 -9.20 -9.94
CA GLU A 13 4.44 -7.97 -9.41
C GLU A 13 4.69 -7.85 -7.89
N CYS A 14 4.57 -6.65 -7.33
CA CYS A 14 4.81 -6.34 -5.90
C CYS A 14 4.10 -7.31 -4.92
N GLY A 15 4.68 -7.62 -3.76
CA GLY A 15 4.04 -8.42 -2.71
C GLY A 15 3.28 -7.58 -1.70
N VAL A 16 2.12 -8.08 -1.25
CA VAL A 16 1.33 -7.53 -0.14
C VAL A 16 1.07 -8.62 0.90
N PHE A 17 1.12 -8.26 2.18
CA PHE A 17 0.86 -9.17 3.31
C PHE A 17 0.12 -8.46 4.43
N GLY A 18 -0.92 -9.06 5.02
CA GLY A 18 -1.70 -8.46 6.11
C GLY A 18 -1.91 -9.42 7.26
N VAL A 19 -1.87 -8.90 8.49
CA VAL A 19 -2.06 -9.65 9.74
C VAL A 19 -3.03 -8.89 10.64
N TRP A 20 -4.05 -9.58 11.13
CA TRP A 20 -4.87 -9.12 12.26
C TRP A 20 -4.83 -10.23 13.32
N ALA A 21 -4.16 -9.96 14.43
CA ALA A 21 -3.94 -10.95 15.48
C ALA A 21 -3.70 -10.26 16.83
N PRO A 22 -4.76 -9.85 17.54
CA PRO A 22 -4.63 -9.31 18.89
C PRO A 22 -3.88 -10.24 19.83
N GLY A 23 -2.82 -9.73 20.46
CA GLY A 23 -1.96 -10.48 21.40
C GLY A 23 -0.75 -11.17 20.76
N GLU A 24 -0.60 -11.11 19.44
CA GLU A 24 0.55 -11.64 18.71
C GLU A 24 1.48 -10.51 18.23
N ASP A 25 2.74 -10.86 17.93
CA ASP A 25 3.71 -9.92 17.34
C ASP A 25 3.44 -9.74 15.83
N VAL A 26 2.45 -8.89 15.52
CA VAL A 26 2.01 -8.65 14.13
C VAL A 26 3.08 -8.03 13.25
N ALA A 27 4.03 -7.28 13.83
CA ALA A 27 5.16 -6.72 13.09
C ALA A 27 6.11 -7.82 12.62
N LYS A 28 6.54 -8.73 13.51
CA LYS A 28 7.40 -9.86 13.14
C LYS A 28 6.70 -10.84 12.19
N LEU A 29 5.42 -11.12 12.42
CA LEU A 29 4.64 -11.97 11.51
C LEU A 29 4.59 -11.34 10.11
N THR A 30 4.37 -10.04 10.01
CA THR A 30 4.39 -9.31 8.73
C THR A 30 5.77 -9.32 8.09
N TYR A 31 6.84 -9.10 8.88
CA TYR A 31 8.23 -9.22 8.40
C TYR A 31 8.51 -10.58 7.78
N TYR A 32 8.19 -11.68 8.46
CA TYR A 32 8.43 -13.03 7.91
C TYR A 32 7.56 -13.31 6.68
N GLY A 33 6.32 -12.82 6.66
CA GLY A 33 5.46 -12.87 5.48
C GLY A 33 6.09 -12.17 4.27
N LEU A 34 6.57 -10.93 4.46
CA LEU A 34 7.28 -10.18 3.42
C LEU A 34 8.60 -10.81 3.01
N TYR A 35 9.35 -11.37 3.96
CA TYR A 35 10.59 -12.08 3.68
C TYR A 35 10.34 -13.30 2.78
N ALA A 36 9.27 -14.06 3.03
CA ALA A 36 8.85 -15.16 2.16
C ALA A 36 8.42 -14.65 0.76
N LEU A 37 7.86 -13.44 0.68
CA LEU A 37 7.46 -12.78 -0.57
C LEU A 37 8.59 -11.93 -1.21
N GLN A 38 9.82 -11.97 -0.71
CA GLN A 38 10.93 -11.11 -1.18
C GLN A 38 11.26 -11.30 -2.68
N HIS A 39 10.99 -12.47 -3.23
CA HIS A 39 11.12 -12.73 -4.66
C HIS A 39 10.28 -11.77 -5.51
N ARG A 40 9.14 -11.32 -4.96
CA ARG A 40 8.14 -10.46 -5.61
C ARG A 40 8.48 -8.96 -5.58
N GLY A 41 9.65 -8.56 -5.09
CA GLY A 41 10.05 -7.16 -5.02
C GLY A 41 11.28 -6.94 -4.15
N GLN A 42 12.31 -6.26 -4.66
CA GLN A 42 13.61 -6.11 -4.01
C GLN A 42 14.04 -4.64 -3.84
N GLU A 43 13.20 -3.71 -4.26
CA GLU A 43 13.55 -2.30 -4.39
C GLU A 43 13.18 -1.47 -3.16
N ALA A 44 12.11 -1.85 -2.47
CA ALA A 44 11.66 -1.21 -1.24
C ALA A 44 10.79 -2.17 -0.43
N ALA A 45 10.78 -1.98 0.89
CA ALA A 45 9.90 -2.68 1.80
C ALA A 45 9.28 -1.70 2.79
N GLY A 46 8.07 -1.99 3.24
CA GLY A 46 7.37 -1.20 4.23
C GLY A 46 6.39 -2.01 5.04
N ILE A 47 6.21 -1.62 6.30
CA ILE A 47 5.23 -2.18 7.23
C ILE A 47 4.49 -1.01 7.88
N ALA A 48 3.17 -1.13 7.99
CA ALA A 48 2.33 -0.31 8.84
C ALA A 48 1.76 -1.19 9.96
N VAL A 49 1.76 -0.71 11.20
CA VAL A 49 1.19 -1.39 12.37
C VAL A 49 0.27 -0.43 13.11
N ALA A 50 -0.85 -0.94 13.62
CA ALA A 50 -1.75 -0.17 14.48
C ALA A 50 -2.07 -0.88 15.78
N ASP A 51 -2.20 -0.06 16.82
CA ASP A 51 -2.46 -0.46 18.20
C ASP A 51 -3.92 -0.19 18.66
N GLY A 52 -4.79 0.26 17.75
CA GLY A 52 -6.17 0.66 18.04
C GLY A 52 -6.36 2.15 18.27
N SER A 53 -5.27 2.89 18.46
CA SER A 53 -5.27 4.35 18.68
C SER A 53 -4.51 5.12 17.62
N GLN A 54 -3.44 4.54 17.08
CA GLN A 54 -2.59 5.16 16.06
C GLN A 54 -2.04 4.12 15.07
N VAL A 55 -1.57 4.62 13.93
CA VAL A 55 -0.86 3.84 12.92
C VAL A 55 0.59 4.30 12.85
N LEU A 56 1.53 3.38 13.03
CA LEU A 56 2.96 3.58 12.80
C LEU A 56 3.35 2.97 11.45
N VAL A 57 3.98 3.75 10.58
CA VAL A 57 4.49 3.27 9.29
C VAL A 57 6.00 3.43 9.22
N PHE A 58 6.69 2.33 8.90
CA PHE A 58 8.11 2.34 8.60
C PHE A 58 8.34 1.73 7.22
N LYS A 59 9.08 2.44 6.36
CA LYS A 59 9.39 1.99 5.00
C LYS A 59 10.70 2.60 4.53
N ASP A 60 11.46 1.83 3.76
CA ASP A 60 12.70 2.30 3.15
C ASP A 60 13.01 1.51 1.86
N LEU A 61 14.02 1.97 1.12
CA LEU A 61 14.55 1.29 -0.06
C LEU A 61 15.40 0.07 0.35
N GLY A 62 15.35 -0.96 -0.48
CA GLY A 62 16.11 -2.20 -0.31
C GLY A 62 15.26 -3.41 0.09
N LEU A 63 15.97 -4.48 0.43
CA LEU A 63 15.38 -5.77 0.81
C LEU A 63 14.69 -5.66 2.18
N VAL A 64 13.69 -6.51 2.43
CA VAL A 64 12.95 -6.59 3.71
C VAL A 64 13.93 -6.72 4.89
N SER A 65 14.95 -7.58 4.77
CA SER A 65 15.96 -7.78 5.82
C SER A 65 16.97 -6.64 5.99
N GLN A 66 17.01 -5.69 5.03
CA GLN A 66 17.84 -4.49 5.12
C GLN A 66 17.06 -3.33 5.72
N VAL A 67 15.77 -3.25 5.41
CA VAL A 67 14.86 -2.22 5.92
C VAL A 67 14.51 -2.46 7.40
N PHE A 68 14.29 -3.71 7.80
CA PHE A 68 13.82 -4.05 9.14
C PHE A 68 14.85 -4.85 9.92
N ASP A 69 15.32 -4.28 11.03
CA ASP A 69 16.08 -4.99 12.05
C ASP A 69 15.22 -5.25 13.30
N GLU A 70 15.78 -5.99 14.28
CA GLU A 70 15.06 -6.34 15.52
C GLU A 70 14.61 -5.10 16.31
N GLN A 71 15.39 -4.02 16.28
CA GLN A 71 15.07 -2.79 17.00
C GLN A 71 13.88 -2.07 16.37
N THR A 72 13.86 -2.00 15.05
CA THR A 72 12.75 -1.42 14.28
C THR A 72 11.48 -2.21 14.52
N LEU A 73 11.53 -3.54 14.41
CA LEU A 73 10.37 -4.41 14.62
C LEU A 73 9.84 -4.33 16.05
N ALA A 74 10.73 -4.29 17.05
CA ALA A 74 10.33 -4.16 18.46
C ALA A 74 9.65 -2.82 18.78
N ALA A 75 9.88 -1.77 17.99
CA ALA A 75 9.20 -0.48 18.15
C ALA A 75 7.79 -0.45 17.50
N MET A 76 7.43 -1.46 16.70
CA MET A 76 6.18 -1.53 15.96
C MET A 76 5.15 -2.40 16.68
N GLU A 77 4.69 -1.93 17.84
CA GLU A 77 3.69 -2.64 18.65
C GLU A 77 2.26 -2.39 18.14
N GLY A 78 1.44 -3.45 18.10
CA GLY A 78 0.04 -3.33 17.69
C GLY A 78 -0.64 -4.69 17.54
N HIS A 79 -1.85 -4.68 16.97
CA HIS A 79 -2.66 -5.88 16.73
C HIS A 79 -3.14 -6.02 15.27
N VAL A 80 -2.87 -5.02 14.44
CA VAL A 80 -3.11 -5.03 13.00
C VAL A 80 -1.84 -4.58 12.29
N ALA A 81 -1.49 -5.26 11.21
CA ALA A 81 -0.36 -4.87 10.38
C ALA A 81 -0.62 -5.14 8.90
N ILE A 82 -0.08 -4.27 8.05
CA ILE A 82 0.05 -4.51 6.61
C ILE A 82 1.49 -4.29 6.17
N GLY A 83 1.92 -5.04 5.18
CA GLY A 83 3.26 -5.00 4.64
C GLY A 83 3.26 -5.02 3.12
N HIS A 84 4.30 -4.42 2.53
CA HIS A 84 4.49 -4.42 1.09
C HIS A 84 5.98 -4.59 0.73
N CYS A 85 6.28 -5.37 -0.30
CA CYS A 85 7.58 -5.39 -0.98
C CYS A 85 7.40 -4.98 -2.45
N ARG A 86 8.17 -3.98 -2.89
CA ARG A 86 8.00 -3.37 -4.21
C ARG A 86 8.94 -4.01 -5.22
N TYR A 87 8.40 -4.37 -6.38
CA TYR A 87 9.14 -4.58 -7.63
C TYR A 87 8.96 -3.35 -8.53
N SER A 88 10.03 -2.87 -9.17
CA SER A 88 9.95 -1.70 -10.05
C SER A 88 9.61 -2.16 -11.48
N THR A 89 8.31 -2.26 -11.79
CA THR A 89 7.86 -2.71 -13.13
C THR A 89 8.05 -1.63 -14.20
N THR A 90 7.92 -0.35 -13.83
CA THR A 90 8.35 0.83 -14.58
C THR A 90 8.35 2.04 -13.63
N GLY A 91 9.30 2.97 -13.78
CA GLY A 91 9.43 4.16 -12.93
C GLY A 91 10.71 4.17 -12.09
N SER A 92 11.03 5.34 -11.53
CA SER A 92 12.22 5.53 -10.71
C SER A 92 12.08 4.82 -9.37
N THR A 93 13.16 4.21 -8.91
CA THR A 93 13.32 3.68 -7.56
C THR A 93 13.46 4.86 -6.61
N THR A 94 12.33 5.34 -6.11
CA THR A 94 12.25 6.50 -5.19
C THR A 94 11.54 6.08 -3.93
N TRP A 95 11.95 6.68 -2.81
CA TRP A 95 11.39 6.37 -1.50
C TRP A 95 9.90 6.70 -1.44
N GLU A 96 9.47 7.74 -2.15
CA GLU A 96 8.08 8.18 -2.27
C GLU A 96 7.18 7.08 -2.84
N ASN A 97 7.71 6.22 -3.71
CA ASN A 97 6.98 5.09 -4.30
C ASN A 97 6.93 3.86 -3.38
N ALA A 98 7.60 3.86 -2.23
CA ALA A 98 7.53 2.78 -1.27
C ALA A 98 6.16 2.74 -0.60
N GLN A 99 5.63 1.54 -0.38
CA GLN A 99 4.34 1.29 0.24
C GLN A 99 4.54 0.52 1.56
N PRO A 100 3.58 0.54 2.50
CA PRO A 100 2.24 1.14 2.42
C PRO A 100 2.23 2.67 2.24
N VAL A 101 1.23 3.17 1.52
CA VAL A 101 0.89 4.60 1.58
C VAL A 101 0.12 4.87 2.87
N PHE A 102 0.26 6.07 3.42
CA PHE A 102 -0.42 6.48 4.65
C PHE A 102 -1.06 7.85 4.49
N ARG A 103 -2.31 7.98 4.94
CA ARG A 103 -3.08 9.22 4.92
C ARG A 103 -3.95 9.29 6.18
N ASN A 104 -4.17 10.50 6.67
CA ASN A 104 -5.21 10.75 7.67
C ASN A 104 -6.49 11.17 6.95
N THR A 105 -7.64 10.71 7.43
CA THR A 105 -8.95 11.28 7.07
C THR A 105 -9.09 12.68 7.68
N ALA A 106 -10.06 13.46 7.22
CA ALA A 106 -10.34 14.76 7.84
C ALA A 106 -10.83 14.64 9.30
N ALA A 107 -11.32 13.46 9.70
CA ALA A 107 -11.71 13.14 11.07
C ALA A 107 -10.52 12.70 11.96
N GLY A 108 -9.32 12.54 11.38
CA GLY A 108 -8.10 12.19 12.10
C GLY A 108 -7.76 10.70 12.14
N THR A 109 -8.62 9.84 11.57
CA THR A 109 -8.37 8.39 11.42
C THR A 109 -7.21 8.15 10.45
N GLY A 110 -6.25 7.32 10.86
CA GLY A 110 -5.14 6.87 10.02
C GLY A 110 -5.55 5.73 9.10
N VAL A 111 -5.25 5.87 7.80
CA VAL A 111 -5.50 4.84 6.78
C VAL A 111 -4.19 4.48 6.11
N ALA A 112 -3.82 3.20 6.19
CA ALA A 112 -2.67 2.65 5.46
C ALA A 112 -3.15 1.72 4.33
N LEU A 113 -2.50 1.78 3.17
CA LEU A 113 -2.87 0.97 1.99
C LEU A 113 -1.64 0.42 1.27
N GLY A 114 -1.67 -0.87 0.96
CA GLY A 114 -0.74 -1.56 0.08
C GLY A 114 -1.47 -2.04 -1.18
N HIS A 115 -0.87 -1.82 -2.33
CA HIS A 115 -1.42 -2.13 -3.64
C HIS A 115 -0.40 -2.89 -4.49
N ASN A 116 -0.85 -4.02 -5.02
CA ASN A 116 -0.17 -4.81 -6.03
C ASN A 116 -1.04 -4.87 -7.29
N GLY A 117 -0.56 -4.32 -8.40
CA GLY A 117 -1.27 -4.30 -9.67
C GLY A 117 -1.03 -3.02 -10.45
N ASN A 118 -1.83 -2.82 -11.49
CA ASN A 118 -1.78 -1.64 -12.34
C ASN A 118 -3.20 -1.22 -12.72
N LEU A 119 -3.52 0.05 -12.48
CA LEU A 119 -4.80 0.63 -12.85
C LEU A 119 -4.78 1.14 -14.28
N VAL A 120 -5.89 0.98 -15.00
CA VAL A 120 -6.05 1.48 -16.37
C VAL A 120 -6.77 2.83 -16.43
N ASN A 121 -7.36 3.27 -15.31
CA ASN A 121 -8.08 4.53 -15.21
C ASN A 121 -7.46 5.53 -14.22
N THR A 122 -6.15 5.42 -13.95
CA THR A 122 -5.40 6.32 -13.06
C THR A 122 -5.62 7.80 -13.36
N THR A 123 -5.67 8.19 -14.65
CA THR A 123 -5.91 9.59 -15.05
C THR A 123 -7.28 10.10 -14.60
N GLU A 124 -8.31 9.25 -14.66
CA GLU A 124 -9.66 9.59 -14.21
C GLU A 124 -9.70 9.75 -12.68
N LEU A 125 -9.10 8.79 -11.95
CA LEU A 125 -9.01 8.82 -10.49
C LEU A 125 -8.20 10.03 -9.99
N ALA A 126 -7.10 10.36 -10.67
CA ALA A 126 -6.32 11.56 -10.40
C ALA A 126 -7.13 12.84 -10.65
N GLY A 127 -7.99 12.87 -11.68
CA GLY A 127 -8.93 13.96 -11.93
C GLY A 127 -9.86 14.19 -10.74
N ARG A 128 -10.52 13.12 -10.27
CA ARG A 128 -11.39 13.15 -9.08
C ARG A 128 -10.65 13.62 -7.83
N ALA A 129 -9.42 13.13 -7.62
CA ALA A 129 -8.60 13.54 -6.49
C ALA A 129 -8.23 15.03 -6.56
N ARG A 130 -7.99 15.59 -7.76
CA ARG A 130 -7.74 17.04 -7.95
C ARG A 130 -8.98 17.87 -7.68
N GLU A 131 -10.14 17.44 -8.20
CA GLU A 131 -11.42 18.12 -7.99
C GLU A 131 -11.80 18.17 -6.51
N ALA A 132 -11.50 17.11 -5.76
CA ALA A 132 -11.65 17.06 -4.30
C ALA A 132 -10.54 17.80 -3.53
N GLY A 133 -9.56 18.42 -4.22
CA GLY A 133 -8.47 19.16 -3.60
C GLY A 133 -7.42 18.30 -2.88
N LEU A 134 -7.40 16.98 -3.14
CA LEU A 134 -6.53 16.01 -2.47
C LEU A 134 -5.11 15.98 -3.05
N ILE A 135 -4.97 16.34 -4.32
CA ILE A 135 -3.69 16.37 -5.02
C ILE A 135 -3.57 17.68 -5.81
N ASN A 136 -2.44 18.38 -5.68
CA ASN A 136 -2.22 19.66 -6.36
C ASN A 136 -0.96 19.56 -7.24
N PRO A 137 -1.04 19.77 -8.57
CA PRO A 137 0.11 19.66 -9.48
C PRO A 137 1.30 20.57 -9.14
N ASN A 138 1.09 21.60 -8.31
CA ASN A 138 2.14 22.52 -7.86
C ASN A 138 2.73 22.15 -6.48
N MET A 139 2.27 21.07 -5.83
CA MET A 139 2.90 20.55 -4.61
C MET A 139 4.09 19.63 -4.95
N PRO A 140 5.26 19.82 -4.31
CA PRO A 140 6.27 18.79 -4.24
C PRO A 140 5.68 17.50 -3.62
N GLY A 141 5.98 16.32 -4.17
CA GLY A 141 5.46 15.05 -3.65
C GLY A 141 4.00 14.75 -4.01
N THR A 142 3.53 15.23 -5.16
CA THR A 142 2.22 14.86 -5.69
C THR A 142 2.06 13.35 -5.80
N ALA A 143 0.88 12.84 -5.43
CA ALA A 143 0.47 11.47 -5.68
C ALA A 143 0.58 11.16 -7.17
N THR A 144 1.67 10.50 -7.58
CA THR A 144 1.92 10.11 -8.97
C THR A 144 1.68 8.63 -9.21
N THR A 145 1.49 7.85 -8.13
CA THR A 145 1.26 6.41 -8.19
C THR A 145 -0.21 6.07 -8.02
N ASP A 146 -0.62 4.94 -8.60
CA ASP A 146 -1.95 4.36 -8.38
C ASP A 146 -2.26 4.23 -6.89
N SER A 147 -1.29 3.77 -6.10
CA SER A 147 -1.41 3.55 -4.67
C SER A 147 -1.66 4.85 -3.90
N ASP A 148 -0.94 5.94 -4.24
CA ASP A 148 -1.17 7.24 -3.60
C ASP A 148 -2.54 7.84 -3.92
N ILE A 149 -2.97 7.70 -5.18
CA ILE A 149 -4.28 8.20 -5.64
C ILE A 149 -5.40 7.42 -4.94
N LEU A 150 -5.29 6.08 -4.86
CA LEU A 150 -6.25 5.25 -4.13
C LEU A 150 -6.26 5.59 -2.64
N GLY A 151 -5.10 5.69 -2.01
CA GLY A 151 -5.00 6.04 -0.59
C GLY A 151 -5.61 7.41 -0.27
N ALA A 152 -5.41 8.39 -1.14
CA ALA A 152 -6.01 9.73 -0.99
C ALA A 152 -7.54 9.70 -1.12
N LEU A 153 -8.07 9.05 -2.16
CA LEU A 153 -9.52 8.93 -2.37
C LEU A 153 -10.20 8.12 -1.25
N LEU A 154 -9.57 7.04 -0.79
CA LEU A 154 -10.09 6.21 0.30
C LEU A 154 -10.16 6.99 1.61
N ALA A 155 -9.07 7.65 2.00
CA ALA A 155 -9.04 8.45 3.22
C ALA A 155 -10.01 9.65 3.15
N HIS A 156 -10.22 10.22 1.96
CA HIS A 156 -11.21 11.28 1.77
C HIS A 156 -12.66 10.76 1.95
N GLY A 157 -13.02 9.63 1.34
CA GLY A 157 -14.35 9.03 1.51
C GLY A 157 -14.64 8.58 2.95
N ALA A 158 -13.59 8.14 3.65
CA ALA A 158 -13.67 7.71 5.06
C ALA A 158 -13.69 8.89 6.06
N ALA A 159 -13.69 10.15 5.61
CA ALA A 159 -13.78 11.29 6.53
C ALA A 159 -15.15 11.39 7.21
N ASP A 160 -16.22 11.11 6.46
CA ASP A 160 -17.60 11.21 6.92
C ASP A 160 -18.28 9.82 7.06
N SER A 161 -17.51 8.75 6.91
CA SER A 161 -17.99 7.36 6.92
C SER A 161 -16.91 6.39 7.43
N SER A 162 -17.18 5.08 7.44
CA SER A 162 -16.16 4.07 7.77
C SER A 162 -15.23 3.82 6.57
N VAL A 163 -14.04 3.28 6.83
CA VAL A 163 -13.13 2.83 5.77
C VAL A 163 -13.78 1.75 4.89
N GLU A 164 -14.59 0.87 5.47
CA GLU A 164 -15.40 -0.11 4.73
C GLU A 164 -16.36 0.56 3.74
N GLN A 165 -17.15 1.54 4.21
CA GLN A 165 -18.12 2.22 3.37
C GLN A 165 -17.44 3.00 2.25
N ALA A 166 -16.36 3.72 2.56
CA ALA A 166 -15.55 4.42 1.58
C ALA A 166 -14.97 3.45 0.52
N ALA A 167 -14.54 2.25 0.92
CA ALA A 167 -14.06 1.23 -0.01
C ALA A 167 -15.18 0.69 -0.90
N LEU A 168 -16.37 0.42 -0.35
CA LEU A 168 -17.54 -0.03 -1.12
C LEU A 168 -17.99 0.98 -2.18
N GLU A 169 -17.76 2.27 -1.95
CA GLU A 169 -18.04 3.34 -2.92
C GLU A 169 -16.91 3.55 -3.93
N LEU A 170 -15.66 3.48 -3.48
CA LEU A 170 -14.49 3.73 -4.32
C LEU A 170 -14.18 2.56 -5.25
N LEU A 171 -14.08 1.34 -4.72
CA LEU A 171 -13.55 0.18 -5.45
C LEU A 171 -14.34 -0.19 -6.71
N PRO A 172 -15.69 -0.07 -6.79
CA PRO A 172 -16.43 -0.29 -8.03
C PRO A 172 -16.04 0.65 -9.19
N THR A 173 -15.39 1.78 -8.89
CA THR A 173 -14.92 2.74 -9.89
C THR A 173 -13.48 2.48 -10.36
N VAL A 174 -12.76 1.58 -9.68
CA VAL A 174 -11.37 1.25 -9.99
C VAL A 174 -11.34 0.22 -11.11
N ARG A 175 -10.53 0.46 -12.15
CA ARG A 175 -10.39 -0.44 -13.31
C ARG A 175 -8.94 -0.83 -13.51
N GLY A 176 -8.71 -2.10 -13.82
CA GLY A 176 -7.38 -2.68 -13.99
C GLY A 176 -7.25 -3.95 -13.17
N ALA A 177 -6.00 -4.37 -12.93
CA ALA A 177 -5.71 -5.48 -12.02
C ALA A 177 -5.24 -4.91 -10.69
N PHE A 178 -5.77 -5.40 -9.58
CA PHE A 178 -5.35 -4.96 -8.25
C PHE A 178 -5.61 -6.02 -7.17
N CYS A 179 -4.62 -6.18 -6.30
CA CYS A 179 -4.76 -6.78 -4.99
C CYS A 179 -4.45 -5.69 -3.96
N LEU A 180 -5.40 -5.39 -3.09
CA LEU A 180 -5.30 -4.36 -2.07
C LEU A 180 -5.34 -4.99 -0.68
N ILE A 181 -4.47 -4.49 0.19
CA ILE A 181 -4.62 -4.60 1.63
C ILE A 181 -4.67 -3.18 2.19
N PHE A 182 -5.57 -2.93 3.14
CA PHE A 182 -5.66 -1.63 3.77
C PHE A 182 -6.20 -1.78 5.18
N MET A 183 -5.91 -0.80 6.03
CA MET A 183 -6.30 -0.85 7.43
C MET A 183 -6.59 0.54 7.98
N ASP A 184 -7.48 0.57 8.97
CA ASP A 184 -7.57 1.64 9.97
C ASP A 184 -6.86 1.18 11.26
N GLU A 185 -7.04 1.89 12.37
CA GLU A 185 -6.38 1.57 13.63
C GLU A 185 -6.76 0.18 14.20
N ASN A 186 -7.91 -0.39 13.79
CA ASN A 186 -8.50 -1.57 14.42
C ASN A 186 -8.80 -2.72 13.44
N THR A 187 -8.94 -2.41 12.15
CA THR A 187 -9.52 -3.32 11.16
C THR A 187 -8.60 -3.50 9.98
N LEU A 188 -8.38 -4.77 9.60
CA LEU A 188 -7.71 -5.14 8.36
C LEU A 188 -8.76 -5.45 7.29
N TYR A 189 -8.58 -4.86 6.12
CA TYR A 189 -9.38 -5.10 4.93
C TYR A 189 -8.51 -5.62 3.78
N ALA A 190 -9.12 -6.41 2.91
CA ALA A 190 -8.50 -6.86 1.66
C ALA A 190 -9.51 -6.82 0.52
N ALA A 191 -9.05 -6.47 -0.68
CA ALA A 191 -9.87 -6.46 -1.88
C ALA A 191 -9.07 -6.95 -3.08
N ARG A 192 -9.77 -7.51 -4.06
CA ARG A 192 -9.21 -7.98 -5.33
C ARG A 192 -10.12 -7.54 -6.48
N ASP A 193 -9.54 -7.31 -7.65
CA ASP A 193 -10.30 -7.04 -8.86
C ASP A 193 -11.28 -8.19 -9.23
N PRO A 194 -12.39 -7.90 -9.94
CA PRO A 194 -13.45 -8.87 -10.28
C PRO A 194 -13.03 -10.05 -11.16
#